data_AF-A0A7Z8WH47-F1
#
_entry.id   AF-A0A7Z8WH47-F1
#
_cell.length_a   1.000
_cell.length_b   1.000
_cell.length_c   1.000
_cell.angle_alpha   90.00
_cell.angle_beta   90.00
_cell.angle_gamma   90.00
#
_symmetry.space_group_name_H-M   'P 1'
#
loop_
_entity.id
_entity.type
_entity.pdbx_description
1 polymer ?
#
loop_
_entity_poly.entity_id
_entity_poly.type
_entity_poly.pdbx_seq_one_letter_code
_entity_poly.pdbx_strand_id
1 'polypeptide(L)'
;MKYYGPVITEDDYEKASKNGISKSNVYQRVNEYGWEIERAITVPIRNRKGEISAGMITLAERNGISKPTYYKRIKTGMDPYEAATKPKGYAAHLELARKNGIKDATFYQRITRGMKPYEAATKSVASRKKVQQIS
;
A
#
# COMPACT_ATOMS: atom_id res chain seq x y z
N MET A 1 10.38 -5.28 -53.42
CA MET A 1 11.12 -4.15 -52.81
C MET A 1 11.15 -4.40 -51.31
N LYS A 2 12.33 -4.63 -50.70
CA LYS A 2 12.43 -4.79 -49.24
C LYS A 2 12.36 -3.39 -48.63
N TYR A 3 11.25 -3.07 -47.97
CA TYR A 3 11.12 -1.82 -47.22
C TYR A 3 11.90 -1.97 -45.91
N TYR A 4 13.01 -1.26 -45.80
CA TYR A 4 13.70 -1.09 -44.52
C TYR A 4 12.92 -0.03 -43.74
N GLY A 5 12.44 -0.37 -42.54
CA GLY A 5 11.74 0.57 -41.67
C GLY A 5 12.64 1.74 -41.23
N PRO A 6 12.07 2.73 -40.50
CA PRO A 6 12.83 3.86 -39.98
C PRO A 6 14.01 3.38 -39.12
N VAL A 7 15.22 3.84 -39.44
CA VAL A 7 16.43 3.49 -38.68
C VAL A 7 16.55 4.43 -37.48
N ILE A 8 16.44 3.88 -36.28
CA ILE A 8 16.63 4.62 -35.03
C ILE A 8 18.14 4.73 -34.76
N THR A 9 18.64 5.94 -34.56
CA THR A 9 20.06 6.19 -34.29
C THR A 9 20.36 6.23 -32.79
N GLU A 10 21.64 6.18 -32.42
CA GLU A 10 22.05 6.31 -31.01
C GLU A 10 21.75 7.72 -30.45
N ASP A 11 21.87 8.76 -31.29
CA ASP A 11 21.51 10.14 -30.93
C ASP A 11 20.02 10.28 -30.56
N ASP A 12 19.13 9.56 -31.26
CA ASP A 12 17.71 9.51 -30.93
C ASP A 12 17.47 8.89 -29.55
N TYR A 13 18.22 7.84 -29.21
CA TYR A 13 18.14 7.22 -27.88
C TYR A 13 18.69 8.14 -26.78
N GLU A 14 19.74 8.90 -27.04
CA GLU A 14 20.26 9.89 -26.09
C GLU A 14 19.24 11.01 -25.83
N LYS A 15 18.61 11.53 -26.88
CA LYS A 15 17.51 12.51 -26.77
C LYS A 15 16.33 11.95 -25.99
N ALA A 16 15.92 10.71 -26.29
CA ALA A 16 14.86 10.03 -25.57
C ALA A 16 15.19 9.85 -24.08
N SER A 17 16.42 9.48 -23.77
CA SER A 17 16.86 9.28 -22.38
C SER A 17 16.81 10.57 -21.57
N LYS A 18 17.14 11.72 -22.18
CA LYS A 18 16.98 13.04 -21.55
C LYS A 18 15.51 13.36 -21.23
N ASN A 19 14.59 12.82 -22.02
CA ASN A 19 13.13 12.91 -21.81
C ASN A 19 12.57 11.80 -20.92
N GLY A 20 13.42 10.97 -20.31
CA GLY A 20 12.99 9.86 -19.45
C GLY A 20 12.38 8.67 -20.20
N ILE A 21 12.61 8.56 -21.50
CA ILE A 21 12.09 7.49 -22.35
C ILE A 21 13.22 6.47 -22.60
N SER A 22 12.98 5.20 -22.24
CA SER A 22 13.99 4.15 -22.43
C SER A 22 14.09 3.70 -23.90
N LYS A 23 15.25 3.15 -24.28
CA LYS A 23 15.48 2.63 -25.65
C LYS A 23 14.40 1.63 -26.11
N SER A 24 13.98 0.74 -25.21
CA SER A 24 12.92 -0.23 -25.47
C SER A 24 11.59 0.44 -25.80
N ASN A 25 11.23 1.54 -25.12
CA ASN A 25 10.01 2.29 -25.42
C ASN A 25 10.08 2.99 -26.78
N VAL A 26 11.23 3.56 -27.14
CA VAL A 26 11.44 4.18 -28.47
C VAL A 26 11.32 3.11 -29.56
N TYR A 27 11.99 1.97 -29.40
CA TYR A 27 11.94 0.86 -30.35
C TYR A 27 10.52 0.36 -30.57
N GLN A 28 9.77 0.13 -29.49
CA GLN A 28 8.37 -0.29 -29.55
C GLN A 28 7.50 0.76 -30.27
N ARG A 29 7.65 2.06 -29.94
CA ARG A 29 6.89 3.13 -30.58
C ARG A 29 7.11 3.19 -32.09
N VAL A 30 8.36 3.08 -32.54
CA VAL A 30 8.69 3.16 -33.98
C VAL A 30 8.32 1.89 -34.72
N ASN A 31 8.71 0.71 -34.21
CA ASN A 31 8.57 -0.55 -34.95
C ASN A 31 7.22 -1.25 -34.76
N GLU A 32 6.63 -1.17 -33.58
CA GLU A 32 5.34 -1.83 -33.30
C GLU A 32 4.17 -0.87 -33.52
N TYR A 33 4.30 0.39 -33.09
CA TYR A 33 3.20 1.37 -33.16
C TYR A 33 3.27 2.26 -34.41
N GLY A 34 4.35 2.19 -35.19
CA GLY A 34 4.52 2.96 -36.42
C GLY A 34 4.62 4.47 -36.20
N TRP A 35 5.15 4.90 -35.04
CA TRP A 35 5.35 6.32 -34.77
C TRP A 35 6.59 6.84 -35.49
N GLU A 36 6.50 8.09 -35.94
CA GLU A 36 7.67 8.87 -36.34
C GLU A 36 8.69 8.96 -35.21
N ILE A 37 9.98 8.89 -35.54
CA ILE A 37 11.08 8.87 -34.57
C ILE A 37 10.99 10.08 -33.61
N GLU A 38 10.76 11.27 -34.17
CA GLU A 38 10.66 12.50 -33.37
C GLU A 38 9.51 12.45 -32.36
N ARG A 39 8.36 11.88 -32.76
CA ARG A 39 7.24 11.64 -31.84
C ARG A 39 7.59 10.59 -30.79
N ALA A 40 8.31 9.53 -31.19
CA ALA A 40 8.69 8.44 -30.31
C ALA A 40 9.64 8.86 -29.18
N ILE A 41 10.49 9.87 -29.42
CA ILE A 41 11.47 10.37 -28.45
C ILE A 41 11.01 11.60 -27.64
N THR A 42 9.92 12.26 -28.05
CA THR A 42 9.42 13.48 -27.37
C THR A 42 8.19 13.24 -26.51
N VAL A 43 7.28 12.36 -26.94
CA VAL A 43 6.03 12.13 -26.21
C VAL A 43 6.32 11.43 -24.88
N PRO A 44 5.95 11.99 -23.72
CA PRO A 44 6.24 11.36 -22.43
C PRO A 44 5.55 10.01 -22.31
N ILE A 45 6.17 9.08 -21.57
CA ILE A 45 5.51 7.82 -21.24
C ILE A 45 4.38 8.11 -20.26
N ARG A 46 3.20 7.58 -20.54
CA ARG A 46 2.09 7.65 -19.60
C ARG A 46 2.43 6.77 -18.40
N ASN A 47 2.83 7.40 -17.30
CA ASN A 47 2.98 6.70 -16.04
C ASN A 47 1.63 6.04 -15.69
N ARG A 48 1.65 4.73 -15.39
CA ARG A 48 0.44 4.07 -14.89
C ARG A 48 0.08 4.77 -13.58
N LYS A 49 -1.12 5.37 -13.51
CA LYS A 49 -1.70 5.88 -12.25
C LYS A 49 -1.60 4.74 -11.23
N GLY A 50 -0.67 4.83 -10.29
CA GLY A 50 -0.36 3.70 -9.41
C GLY A 50 1.11 3.32 -9.27
N GLU A 51 2.07 4.11 -9.77
CA GLU A 51 3.41 4.21 -9.16
C GLU A 51 3.29 4.81 -7.76
N ILE A 52 2.55 4.10 -6.92
CA ILE A 52 2.66 4.19 -5.49
C ILE A 52 4.10 3.84 -5.21
N SER A 53 4.82 4.81 -4.64
CA SER A 53 6.21 4.66 -4.22
C SER A 53 6.42 3.27 -3.66
N ALA A 54 7.29 2.48 -4.30
CA ALA A 54 7.72 1.20 -3.78
C ALA A 54 8.13 1.34 -2.30
N GLY A 55 8.69 2.51 -1.94
CA GLY A 55 8.99 2.89 -0.57
C GLY A 55 7.78 2.95 0.38
N MET A 56 6.62 3.46 -0.06
CA MET A 56 5.40 3.46 0.76
C MET A 56 4.84 2.06 0.98
N ILE A 57 4.97 1.19 -0.02
CA ILE A 57 4.59 -0.23 0.12
C ILE A 57 5.51 -0.91 1.14
N THR A 58 6.83 -0.70 1.03
CA THR A 58 7.80 -1.22 2.01
C THR A 58 7.54 -0.67 3.41
N LEU A 59 7.18 0.62 3.55
CA LEU A 59 6.80 1.23 4.82
C LEU A 59 5.53 0.56 5.39
N ALA A 60 4.52 0.33 4.57
CA ALA A 60 3.29 -0.36 4.97
C ALA A 60 3.58 -1.77 5.49
N GLU A 61 4.41 -2.54 4.76
CA GLU A 61 4.80 -3.90 5.15
C GLU A 61 5.54 -3.92 6.49
N ARG A 62 6.46 -2.98 6.71
CA ARG A 62 7.15 -2.80 8.01
C ARG A 62 6.19 -2.50 9.15
N ASN A 63 5.09 -1.80 8.88
CA ASN A 63 4.02 -1.52 9.84
C ASN A 63 2.94 -2.63 9.91
N GLY A 64 3.18 -3.79 9.30
CA GLY A 64 2.24 -4.93 9.31
C GLY A 64 0.99 -4.73 8.45
N ILE A 65 1.02 -3.78 7.50
CA ILE A 65 -0.06 -3.51 6.56
C ILE A 65 0.27 -4.17 5.23
N SER A 66 -0.56 -5.13 4.82
CA SER A 66 -0.35 -5.84 3.55
C SER A 66 -0.59 -4.93 2.34
N LYS A 67 0.12 -5.20 1.22
CA LYS A 67 -0.06 -4.43 -0.04
C LYS A 67 -1.54 -4.28 -0.44
N PRO A 68 -2.37 -5.35 -0.45
CA PRO A 68 -3.79 -5.21 -0.79
C PRO A 68 -4.55 -4.26 0.14
N THR A 69 -4.22 -4.27 1.44
CA THR A 69 -4.83 -3.36 2.43
C THR A 69 -4.42 -1.92 2.16
N TYR A 70 -3.14 -1.68 1.88
CA TYR A 70 -2.62 -0.38 1.52
C TYR A 70 -3.30 0.17 0.25
N TYR A 71 -3.37 -0.63 -0.83
CA TYR A 71 -4.06 -0.21 -2.06
C TYR A 71 -5.54 0.10 -1.83
N LYS A 72 -6.22 -0.69 -0.99
CA LYS A 72 -7.62 -0.41 -0.62
C LYS A 72 -7.75 0.96 0.07
N ARG A 73 -6.85 1.29 0.99
CA ARG A 73 -6.82 2.59 1.69
C ARG A 73 -6.63 3.76 0.73
N ILE A 74 -5.69 3.64 -0.22
CA ILE A 74 -5.48 4.66 -1.26
C ILE A 74 -6.71 4.80 -2.15
N LYS A 75 -7.31 3.68 -2.57
CA LYS A 75 -8.52 3.68 -3.39
C LYS A 75 -9.71 4.34 -2.67
N THR A 76 -9.77 4.25 -1.35
CA THR A 76 -10.77 4.94 -0.53
C THR A 76 -10.43 6.42 -0.27
N GLY A 77 -9.34 6.95 -0.83
CA GLY A 77 -8.95 8.35 -0.70
C GLY A 77 -8.10 8.67 0.53
N MET A 78 -7.54 7.66 1.20
CA MET A 78 -6.60 7.88 2.31
C MET A 78 -5.28 8.41 1.79
N ASP A 79 -4.66 9.31 2.56
CA ASP A 79 -3.31 9.79 2.29
C ASP A 79 -2.29 8.62 2.27
N PRO A 80 -1.29 8.61 1.36
CA PRO A 80 -0.29 7.54 1.29
C PRO A 80 0.47 7.26 2.58
N TYR A 81 0.87 8.28 3.31
CA TYR A 81 1.60 8.10 4.56
C TYR A 81 0.69 7.56 5.66
N GLU A 82 -0.54 8.09 5.77
CA GLU A 82 -1.54 7.54 6.70
C GLU A 82 -1.88 6.08 6.36
N ALA A 83 -2.02 5.78 5.07
CA ALA A 83 -2.31 4.43 4.60
C ALA A 83 -1.22 3.42 4.95
N ALA A 84 0.05 3.86 5.01
CA ALA A 84 1.21 3.03 5.36
C ALA A 84 1.48 2.93 6.87
N THR A 85 0.91 3.79 7.71
CA THR A 85 1.27 3.88 9.14
C THR A 85 0.11 3.57 10.08
N LYS A 86 -1.14 3.81 9.66
CA LYS A 86 -2.31 3.61 10.52
C LYS A 86 -2.49 2.12 10.84
N PRO A 87 -2.45 1.70 12.12
CA PRO A 87 -2.54 0.30 12.50
C PRO A 87 -3.88 -0.32 12.09
N LYS A 88 -3.88 -1.64 11.88
CA LYS A 88 -5.09 -2.39 11.52
C LYS A 88 -5.94 -2.63 12.77
N GLY A 89 -7.20 -2.15 12.74
CA GLY A 89 -8.18 -2.42 13.80
C GLY A 89 -7.71 -1.91 15.16
N TYR A 90 -7.79 -2.78 16.18
CA TYR A 90 -7.46 -2.45 17.57
C TYR A 90 -6.08 -2.94 18.01
N ALA A 91 -5.09 -3.08 17.11
CA ALA A 91 -3.79 -3.68 17.40
C ALA A 91 -3.15 -3.20 18.72
N ALA A 92 -3.06 -1.88 18.94
CA ALA A 92 -2.51 -1.31 20.17
C ALA A 92 -3.33 -1.68 21.42
N HIS A 93 -4.66 -1.69 21.32
CA HIS A 93 -5.54 -2.03 22.44
C HIS A 93 -5.55 -3.53 22.74
N LEU A 94 -5.35 -4.38 21.73
CA LEU A 94 -5.17 -5.82 21.91
C LEU A 94 -3.87 -6.12 22.64
N GLU A 95 -2.78 -5.43 22.29
CA GLU A 95 -1.52 -5.56 23.03
C GLU A 95 -1.69 -5.13 24.49
N LEU A 96 -2.37 -4.00 24.73
CA LEU A 96 -2.71 -3.53 26.07
C LEU A 96 -3.58 -4.54 26.84
N ALA A 97 -4.59 -5.12 26.17
CA ALA A 97 -5.47 -6.13 26.77
C ALA A 97 -4.68 -7.36 27.22
N ARG A 98 -3.76 -7.86 26.38
CA ARG A 98 -2.90 -9.00 26.72
C ARG A 98 -1.98 -8.70 27.90
N LYS A 99 -1.39 -7.50 27.95
CA LYS A 99 -0.59 -7.04 29.12
C LYS A 99 -1.42 -7.02 30.40
N ASN A 100 -2.71 -6.69 30.31
CA ASN A 100 -3.66 -6.70 31.42
C ASN A 100 -4.32 -8.08 31.67
N GLY A 101 -3.84 -9.15 31.03
CA GLY A 101 -4.37 -10.51 31.19
C GLY A 101 -5.78 -10.72 30.62
N ILE A 102 -6.25 -9.81 29.75
CA ILE A 102 -7.55 -9.90 29.08
C ILE A 102 -7.36 -10.60 27.73
N LYS A 103 -8.11 -11.68 27.52
CA LYS A 103 -8.11 -12.41 26.25
C LYS A 103 -8.68 -11.54 25.12
N ASP A 104 -8.11 -11.63 23.92
CA ASP A 104 -8.60 -10.93 22.72
C ASP A 104 -10.11 -11.10 22.50
N ALA A 105 -10.63 -12.32 22.70
CA ALA A 105 -12.06 -12.61 22.59
C ALA A 105 -12.91 -11.76 23.56
N THR A 106 -12.44 -11.60 24.80
CA THR A 106 -13.09 -10.76 25.81
C THR A 106 -13.02 -9.28 25.44
N PHE A 107 -11.88 -8.83 24.91
CA PHE A 107 -11.73 -7.47 24.40
C PHE A 107 -12.76 -7.18 23.29
N TYR A 108 -12.84 -8.04 22.26
CA TYR A 108 -13.81 -7.85 21.18
C TYR A 108 -15.25 -7.90 21.67
N GLN A 109 -15.58 -8.81 22.60
CA GLN A 109 -16.91 -8.86 23.21
C GLN A 109 -17.28 -7.57 23.96
N ARG A 110 -16.30 -6.87 24.55
CA ARG A 110 -16.52 -5.56 25.18
C ARG A 110 -16.76 -4.47 24.14
N ILE A 111 -15.99 -4.46 23.05
CA ILE A 111 -16.19 -3.54 21.92
C ILE A 111 -17.59 -3.71 21.31
N THR A 112 -18.02 -4.96 21.07
CA THR A 112 -19.35 -5.23 20.49
C THR A 112 -20.49 -4.82 21.42
N ARG A 113 -20.25 -4.80 22.73
CA ARG A 113 -21.16 -4.24 23.75
C ARG A 113 -21.08 -2.71 23.89
N GLY A 114 -20.33 -2.02 23.02
CA GLY A 114 -20.21 -0.56 23.01
C GLY A 114 -19.17 0.02 23.97
N MET A 115 -18.32 -0.80 24.59
CA MET A 115 -17.25 -0.29 25.45
C MET A 115 -16.17 0.42 24.64
N LYS A 116 -15.63 1.53 25.17
CA LYS A 116 -14.52 2.24 24.53
C LYS A 116 -13.27 1.34 24.49
N PRO A 117 -12.45 1.39 23.42
CA PRO A 117 -11.31 0.48 23.26
C PRO A 117 -10.30 0.49 24.42
N TYR A 118 -10.01 1.67 24.99
CA TYR A 118 -9.12 1.76 26.15
C TYR A 118 -9.69 1.04 27.39
N GLU A 119 -10.96 1.28 27.72
CA GLU A 119 -11.65 0.62 28.84
C GLU A 119 -11.77 -0.90 28.61
N ALA A 120 -12.05 -1.30 27.38
CA ALA A 120 -12.15 -2.71 27.00
C ALA A 120 -10.83 -3.47 27.25
N ALA A 121 -9.70 -2.78 27.09
CA ALA A 121 -8.36 -3.33 27.29
C ALA A 121 -7.85 -3.24 28.73
N THR A 122 -8.47 -2.48 29.63
CA THR A 122 -7.96 -2.25 31.00
C THR A 122 -8.88 -2.77 32.10
N LYS A 123 -10.19 -2.89 31.85
CA LYS A 123 -11.14 -3.35 32.87
C LYS A 123 -10.85 -4.80 33.27
N SER A 124 -10.52 -5.05 34.53
CA SER A 124 -10.24 -6.41 35.02
C SER A 124 -11.46 -7.34 34.85
N VAL A 125 -11.20 -8.63 34.60
CA VAL A 125 -12.25 -9.65 34.56
C VAL A 125 -12.53 -10.06 36.01
N ALA A 126 -13.76 -9.85 36.50
CA ALA A 126 -14.13 -10.29 37.84
C ALA A 126 -13.94 -11.81 37.99
N SER A 127 -13.22 -12.26 39.02
CA SER A 127 -12.98 -13.69 39.23
C SER A 127 -14.25 -14.36 39.80
N ARG A 128 -14.64 -15.52 39.25
CA ARG A 128 -15.78 -16.32 39.77
C ARG A 128 -15.57 -16.83 41.21
N LYS A 129 -14.32 -16.92 41.68
CA LYS A 129 -13.99 -17.45 43.02
C LYS A 129 -14.48 -16.57 44.19
N LYS A 130 -14.84 -15.30 43.96
CA LYS A 130 -15.37 -14.42 45.01
C LYS A 130 -16.85 -14.63 45.36
N VAL A 131 -17.61 -15.36 44.53
CA VAL A 131 -19.07 -15.56 44.74
C VAL A 131 -19.37 -16.79 45.60
N GLN A 132 -18.51 -17.82 45.60
CA GLN A 132 -18.73 -19.07 46.34
C GLN A 132 -18.28 -19.06 47.81
N GLN A 133 -17.61 -17.99 48.28
CA GLN A 133 -17.16 -17.86 49.67
C GLN A 133 -18.12 -17.03 50.54
N ILE A 134 -19.29 -16.64 50.00
CA ILE A 134 -20.32 -15.82 50.68
C ILE A 134 -21.67 -16.57 50.69
N SER A 135 -21.67 -17.89 50.53
CA SER A 135 -22.88 -18.74 50.57
C SER A 135 -22.75 -19.81 51.64
#